data_AF-A0A256Z2X3-F1
#
_entry.id   AF-A0A256Z2X3-F1
#
_cell.length_a   1.000
_cell.length_b   1.000
_cell.length_c   1.000
_cell.angle_alpha   90.00
_cell.angle_beta   90.00
_cell.angle_gamma   90.00
#
_symmetry.space_group_name_H-M   'P 1'
#
loop_
_entity.id
_entity.type
_entity.pdbx_description
1 polymer ?
#
loop_
_entity_poly.entity_id
_entity_poly.type
_entity_poly.pdbx_seq_one_letter_code
_entity_poly.pdbx_strand_id
1 'polypeptide(L)'
;MEKFHIKGFLVGSRILIFDEAWAKKLYELGVYGKPFGIRKPKSVEDVKAPLELSIVEATYLVEKGVMKVFRGDGSEVGVNDLLEIGRKVIPNFDDLYIVYKDLRERGFIVRSGLKFGADFAIYTERPGVQHAP
;
A
#
# COMPACT_ATOMS: atom_id res chain seq x y z
N MET A 1 -6.20 1.91 -23.75
CA MET A 1 -6.64 1.28 -22.50
C MET A 1 -5.50 0.40 -22.01
N GLU A 2 -4.62 0.91 -21.14
CA GLU A 2 -3.53 0.07 -20.59
C GLU A 2 -4.14 -1.00 -19.67
N LYS A 3 -3.80 -2.25 -19.94
CA LYS A 3 -4.18 -3.40 -19.11
C LYS A 3 -3.52 -3.25 -17.73
N PHE A 4 -4.25 -3.53 -16.66
CA PHE A 4 -3.70 -3.64 -15.30
C PHE A 4 -2.55 -4.66 -15.31
N HIS A 5 -1.30 -4.18 -15.15
CA HIS A 5 -0.14 -5.08 -15.15
C HIS A 5 0.25 -5.55 -13.74
N ILE A 6 -0.14 -4.84 -12.68
CA ILE A 6 0.29 -5.17 -11.32
C ILE A 6 -0.68 -6.16 -10.68
N LYS A 7 -0.16 -7.31 -10.24
CA LYS A 7 -0.90 -8.30 -9.45
C LYS A 7 -0.32 -8.39 -8.04
N GLY A 8 -1.21 -8.40 -7.06
CA GLY A 8 -0.89 -8.72 -5.68
C GLY A 8 -1.62 -9.97 -5.20
N PHE A 9 -1.06 -10.61 -4.18
CA PHE A 9 -1.61 -11.84 -3.62
C PHE A 9 -1.98 -11.63 -2.16
N LEU A 10 -3.24 -11.90 -1.81
CA LEU A 10 -3.74 -11.82 -0.45
C LEU A 10 -3.20 -13.00 0.37
N VAL A 11 -2.45 -12.70 1.43
CA VAL A 11 -1.91 -13.66 2.39
C VAL A 11 -2.25 -13.17 3.80
N GLY A 12 -3.18 -13.87 4.47
CA GLY A 12 -3.75 -13.39 5.72
C GLY A 12 -4.50 -12.06 5.52
N SER A 13 -3.99 -10.98 6.14
CA SER A 13 -4.51 -9.61 6.01
C SER A 13 -3.58 -8.66 5.24
N ARG A 14 -2.57 -9.21 4.55
CA ARG A 14 -1.56 -8.45 3.78
C ARG A 14 -1.62 -8.82 2.31
N ILE A 15 -1.21 -7.88 1.45
CA ILE A 15 -1.11 -8.10 0.02
C ILE A 15 0.37 -8.10 -0.37
N LEU A 16 0.82 -9.18 -1.01
CA LEU A 16 2.20 -9.36 -1.43
C LEU A 16 2.35 -9.13 -2.93
N ILE A 17 3.34 -8.33 -3.30
CA ILE A 17 3.76 -8.10 -4.69
C ILE A 17 5.12 -8.78 -4.86
N PHE A 18 5.14 -9.92 -5.54
CA PHE A 18 6.38 -10.70 -5.72
C PHE A 18 7.24 -10.20 -6.87
N ASP A 19 6.64 -9.58 -7.89
CA ASP A 19 7.38 -9.04 -9.02
C ASP A 19 8.11 -7.74 -8.64
N GLU A 20 9.41 -7.71 -8.89
CA GLU A 20 10.28 -6.59 -8.54
C GLU A 20 9.94 -5.32 -9.31
N ALA A 21 9.57 -5.42 -10.59
CA ALA A 21 9.23 -4.26 -11.40
C ALA A 21 7.91 -3.63 -10.92
N TRP A 22 6.93 -4.45 -10.53
CA TRP A 22 5.69 -3.96 -9.93
C TRP A 22 5.91 -3.35 -8.56
N ALA A 23 6.75 -3.98 -7.72
CA ALA A 23 7.14 -3.45 -6.43
C ALA A 23 7.78 -2.06 -6.57
N LYS A 24 8.74 -1.90 -7.49
CA LYS A 24 9.39 -0.62 -7.82
C LYS A 24 8.39 0.42 -8.29
N LYS A 25 7.50 0.06 -9.22
CA LYS A 25 6.47 0.97 -9.74
C LYS A 25 5.55 1.50 -8.64
N LEU A 26 5.08 0.63 -7.74
CA LEU A 26 4.28 1.05 -6.58
C LEU A 26 5.09 1.93 -5.62
N TYR A 27 6.35 1.59 -5.38
CA TYR A 27 7.20 2.41 -4.51
C TYR A 27 7.45 3.81 -5.11
N GLU A 28 7.62 3.90 -6.43
CA GLU A 28 7.84 5.15 -7.15
C GLU A 28 6.62 6.07 -7.13
N LEU A 29 5.42 5.52 -7.34
CA LEU A 29 4.16 6.27 -7.44
C LEU A 29 3.77 7.04 -6.18
N GLY A 30 4.26 6.63 -5.01
CA GLY A 30 3.88 7.28 -3.76
C GLY A 30 4.40 6.60 -2.51
N VAL A 31 5.48 5.82 -2.63
CA VAL A 31 6.06 5.06 -1.52
C VAL A 31 4.99 4.16 -0.88
N TYR A 32 4.27 3.38 -1.70
CA TYR A 32 3.32 2.39 -1.20
C TYR A 32 4.07 1.16 -0.66
N GLY A 33 3.56 0.58 0.43
CA GLY A 33 4.06 -0.67 0.99
C GLY A 33 5.44 -0.63 1.60
N LYS A 34 5.92 -1.80 2.00
CA LYS A 34 7.24 -1.98 2.59
C LYS A 34 7.92 -3.20 1.97
N PRO A 35 9.12 -3.05 1.40
CA PRO A 35 9.86 -4.20 0.90
C PRO A 35 10.30 -5.10 2.07
N PHE A 36 10.23 -6.41 1.91
CA PHE A 36 10.68 -7.36 2.94
C PHE A 36 12.17 -7.16 3.24
N GLY A 37 12.54 -7.22 4.52
CA GLY A 37 13.94 -7.11 4.98
C GLY A 37 14.56 -5.71 4.88
N ILE A 38 13.99 -4.78 4.11
CA ILE A 38 14.55 -3.45 3.89
C ILE A 38 13.79 -2.43 4.74
N ARG A 39 14.47 -1.87 5.76
CA ARG A 39 13.84 -0.91 6.69
C ARG A 39 13.46 0.42 6.03
N LYS A 40 14.34 0.96 5.18
CA LYS A 40 14.15 2.22 4.44
C LYS A 40 14.99 2.18 3.15
N PRO A 41 14.38 1.84 1.99
CA PRO A 41 15.03 2.01 0.69
C PRO A 41 15.42 3.49 0.51
N LYS A 42 16.66 3.77 0.11
CA LYS A 42 17.11 5.15 -0.17
C LYS A 42 16.68 5.59 -1.56
N SER A 43 16.57 4.64 -2.48
CA SER A 43 16.07 4.86 -3.84
C SER A 43 15.15 3.72 -4.29
N VAL A 44 14.55 3.87 -5.47
CA VAL A 44 13.68 2.83 -6.06
C VAL A 44 14.50 1.59 -6.43
N GLU A 45 15.77 1.77 -6.80
CA GLU A 45 16.71 0.71 -7.16
C GLU A 45 17.03 -0.22 -5.99
N ASP A 46 16.86 0.25 -4.76
CA ASP A 46 17.03 -0.56 -3.54
C ASP A 46 15.85 -1.53 -3.31
N VAL A 47 14.72 -1.36 -4.02
CA VAL A 47 13.56 -2.25 -3.89
C VAL A 47 13.82 -3.54 -4.67
N LYS A 48 14.52 -4.48 -4.03
CA LYS A 48 14.91 -5.80 -4.60
C LYS A 48 14.23 -6.97 -3.89
N ALA A 49 13.22 -6.70 -3.09
CA ALA A 49 12.47 -7.68 -2.32
C ALA A 49 10.97 -7.52 -2.62
N PRO A 50 10.16 -8.57 -2.41
CA PRO A 50 8.72 -8.46 -2.53
C PRO A 50 8.19 -7.28 -1.69
N LEU A 51 7.17 -6.61 -2.21
CA LEU A 51 6.52 -5.50 -1.53
C LEU A 51 5.32 -6.01 -0.74
N GLU A 52 5.28 -5.69 0.55
CA GLU A 52 4.11 -5.92 1.38
C GLU A 52 3.27 -4.64 1.44
N LEU A 53 1.99 -4.75 1.05
CA LEU A 53 0.98 -3.72 1.22
C LEU A 53 0.08 -4.06 2.42
N SER A 54 -0.31 -3.04 3.18
CA SER A 54 -1.43 -3.14 4.11
C SER A 54 -2.76 -3.28 3.37
N ILE A 55 -3.79 -3.80 4.05
CA ILE A 55 -5.14 -3.88 3.47
C ILE A 55 -5.71 -2.51 3.11
N VAL A 56 -5.38 -1.46 3.87
CA VAL A 56 -5.75 -0.05 3.58
C VAL A 56 -5.15 0.40 2.25
N GLU A 57 -3.83 0.22 2.08
CA GLU A 57 -3.13 0.58 0.84
C GLU A 57 -3.64 -0.21 -0.37
N ALA A 58 -3.82 -1.52 -0.22
CA ALA A 58 -4.31 -2.38 -1.29
C ALA A 58 -5.74 -1.99 -1.70
N THR A 59 -6.63 -1.71 -0.75
CA THR A 59 -8.00 -1.27 -1.04
C THR A 59 -7.98 0.00 -1.88
N TYR A 60 -7.18 1.00 -1.50
CA TYR A 60 -7.03 2.24 -2.27
C TYR A 60 -6.48 1.99 -3.69
N LEU A 61 -5.43 1.18 -3.82
CA LEU A 61 -4.81 0.90 -5.12
C LEU A 61 -5.73 0.11 -6.06
N VAL A 62 -6.52 -0.82 -5.53
CA VAL A 62 -7.53 -1.55 -6.32
C VAL A 62 -8.69 -0.63 -6.70
N GLU A 63 -9.17 0.21 -5.78
CA GLU A 63 -10.23 1.19 -6.04
C GLU A 63 -9.83 2.19 -7.14
N LYS A 64 -8.56 2.64 -7.13
CA LYS A 64 -8.00 3.50 -8.17
C LYS A 64 -7.66 2.78 -9.48
N GLY A 65 -7.84 1.46 -9.54
CA GLY A 65 -7.49 0.68 -10.73
C GLY A 65 -5.98 0.66 -11.01
N VAL A 66 -5.14 0.73 -9.99
CA VAL A 66 -3.67 0.64 -10.17
C VAL A 66 -3.23 -0.82 -10.22
N MET A 67 -3.92 -1.71 -9.51
CA MET A 67 -3.58 -3.13 -9.42
C MET A 67 -4.82 -4.02 -9.24
N LYS A 68 -4.61 -5.33 -9.38
CA LYS A 68 -5.58 -6.37 -9.01
C LYS A 68 -5.02 -7.26 -7.90
N VAL A 69 -5.90 -7.77 -7.03
CA VAL A 69 -5.53 -8.68 -5.94
C VAL A 69 -6.14 -10.05 -6.18
N PHE A 70 -5.40 -11.10 -5.87
CA PHE A 70 -5.81 -12.49 -6.04
C PHE A 70 -5.59 -13.29 -4.76
N ARG A 71 -6.39 -14.34 -4.53
CA ARG A 71 -6.15 -15.36 -3.50
C ARG A 71 -5.24 -16.46 -4.04
N GLY A 72 -4.80 -17.36 -3.15
CA GLY A 72 -3.95 -18.50 -3.51
C GLY A 72 -4.59 -19.48 -4.50
N ASP A 73 -5.93 -19.51 -4.58
CA ASP A 73 -6.69 -20.30 -5.55
C ASP A 73 -6.88 -19.61 -6.91
N GLY A 74 -6.33 -18.40 -7.07
CA GLY A 74 -6.44 -17.59 -8.30
C GLY A 74 -7.71 -16.76 -8.41
N SER A 75 -8.63 -16.81 -7.44
CA SER A 75 -9.82 -15.93 -7.43
C SER A 75 -9.43 -14.46 -7.23
N GLU A 76 -10.05 -13.56 -7.98
CA GLU A 76 -9.85 -12.11 -7.81
C GLU A 76 -10.55 -11.64 -6.53
N VAL A 77 -9.90 -10.72 -5.82
CA VAL A 77 -10.41 -10.08 -4.60
C VAL A 77 -10.78 -8.65 -4.97
N GLY A 78 -12.08 -8.35 -4.95
CA GLY A 78 -12.60 -7.04 -5.30
C GLY A 78 -12.43 -6.01 -4.19
N VAL A 79 -12.70 -4.74 -4.49
CA VAL A 79 -12.67 -3.65 -3.48
C VAL A 79 -13.58 -3.96 -2.30
N ASN A 80 -14.80 -4.45 -2.55
CA ASN A 80 -15.76 -4.78 -1.48
C ASN A 80 -15.24 -5.89 -0.56
N ASP A 81 -14.61 -6.92 -1.12
CA ASP A 81 -13.96 -7.98 -0.33
C ASP A 81 -12.85 -7.39 0.56
N LEU A 82 -12.01 -6.50 0.01
CA LEU A 82 -10.92 -5.87 0.75
C LEU A 82 -11.45 -4.98 1.88
N LEU A 83 -12.54 -4.24 1.65
CA LEU A 83 -13.23 -3.45 2.68
C LEU A 83 -13.74 -4.35 3.81
N GLU A 84 -14.39 -5.47 3.48
CA GLU A 84 -14.88 -6.43 4.48
C GLU A 84 -13.74 -7.08 5.27
N ILE A 85 -12.65 -7.46 4.61
CA ILE A 85 -11.46 -8.00 5.27
C ILE A 85 -10.89 -6.93 6.22
N GLY A 86 -10.76 -5.69 5.74
CA GLY A 86 -10.28 -4.55 6.53
C GLY A 86 -11.07 -4.36 7.82
N ARG A 87 -12.41 -4.32 7.73
CA ARG A 87 -13.32 -4.20 8.89
C ARG A 87 -13.15 -5.34 9.91
N LYS A 88 -12.80 -6.54 9.46
CA LYS A 88 -12.57 -7.69 10.36
C LYS A 88 -11.24 -7.63 11.08
N VAL A 89 -10.23 -6.98 10.51
CA VAL A 89 -8.84 -7.02 11.02
C VAL A 89 -8.36 -5.72 11.66
N ILE A 90 -9.01 -4.60 11.39
CA ILE A 90 -8.62 -3.27 11.85
C ILE A 90 -9.83 -2.58 12.50
N PRO A 91 -9.73 -2.16 13.78
CA PRO A 91 -10.76 -1.34 14.42
C PRO A 91 -10.97 -0.01 13.68
N ASN A 92 -12.22 0.44 13.55
CA ASN A 92 -12.59 1.69 12.86
C ASN A 92 -12.01 1.80 11.43
N PHE A 93 -11.92 0.66 10.73
CA PHE A 93 -11.32 0.60 9.40
C PHE A 93 -11.91 1.60 8.40
N ASP A 94 -13.23 1.79 8.41
CA ASP A 94 -13.89 2.70 7.46
C ASP A 94 -13.41 4.15 7.65
N ASP A 95 -13.32 4.63 8.89
CA ASP A 95 -12.82 5.98 9.20
C ASP A 95 -11.35 6.12 8.79
N LEU A 96 -10.52 5.13 9.14
CA LEU A 96 -9.11 5.09 8.75
C LEU A 96 -8.92 5.12 7.24
N TYR A 97 -9.76 4.39 6.51
CA TYR A 97 -9.70 4.30 5.06
C TYR A 97 -10.12 5.62 4.39
N ILE A 98 -11.18 6.27 4.89
CA ILE A 98 -11.62 7.59 4.40
C ILE A 98 -10.50 8.61 4.57
N VAL A 99 -9.87 8.67 5.75
CA VAL A 99 -8.74 9.57 6.01
C VAL A 99 -7.55 9.24 5.11
N TYR A 100 -7.17 7.96 5.01
CA TYR A 100 -6.09 7.52 4.14
C TYR A 100 -6.32 7.95 2.69
N LYS A 101 -7.54 7.73 2.18
CA LYS A 101 -7.95 8.05 0.82
C LYS A 101 -7.88 9.55 0.55
N ASP A 102 -8.47 10.38 1.41
CA ASP A 102 -8.44 11.84 1.28
C ASP A 102 -7.00 12.39 1.26
N LEU A 103 -6.14 11.91 2.17
CA LEU A 103 -4.73 12.30 2.20
C LEU A 103 -3.98 11.89 0.93
N ARG A 104 -4.21 10.68 0.42
CA ARG A 104 -3.61 10.22 -0.83
C ARG A 104 -4.10 10.99 -2.05
N GLU A 105 -5.38 11.33 -2.11
CA GLU A 105 -5.97 12.13 -3.18
C GLU A 105 -5.43 13.56 -3.20
N ARG A 106 -5.07 14.10 -2.04
CA ARG A 106 -4.38 15.40 -1.90
C ARG A 106 -2.88 15.35 -2.23
N GLY A 107 -2.35 14.18 -2.60
CA GLY A 107 -0.95 14.01 -3.00
C GLY A 107 0.02 13.76 -1.84
N PHE A 108 -0.45 13.55 -0.61
CA PHE A 108 0.44 13.23 0.49
C PHE A 108 0.96 11.79 0.40
N ILE A 109 2.16 11.57 0.94
CA ILE A 109 2.68 10.24 1.21
C ILE A 109 2.20 9.82 2.60
N VAL A 110 1.39 8.77 2.65
CA VAL A 110 0.82 8.23 3.89
C VAL A 110 1.51 6.92 4.24
N ARG A 111 2.14 6.86 5.42
CA ARG A 111 2.83 5.68 5.96
C ARG A 111 2.23 5.30 7.31
N SER A 112 2.53 4.09 7.79
CA SER A 112 2.14 3.68 9.15
C SER A 112 2.76 4.60 10.21
N GLY A 113 1.90 5.15 11.08
CA GLY A 113 2.27 6.01 12.21
C GLY A 113 2.66 5.25 13.48
N LEU A 114 2.73 3.90 13.44
CA LEU A 114 2.93 3.06 14.63
C LEU A 114 4.16 3.46 15.47
N LYS A 115 5.23 3.94 14.83
CA LYS A 115 6.44 4.41 15.52
C LYS A 115 6.24 5.67 16.36
N PHE A 116 5.13 6.37 16.15
CA PHE A 116 4.79 7.65 16.76
C PHE A 116 3.50 7.56 17.60
N GLY A 117 2.96 6.35 17.80
CA GLY A 117 1.70 6.17 18.52
C GLY A 117 0.47 6.73 17.79
N ALA A 118 0.55 6.88 16.47
CA ALA A 118 -0.52 7.39 15.62
C ALA A 118 -0.87 6.38 14.51
N ASP A 119 -2.01 6.56 13.85
CA ASP A 119 -2.41 5.71 12.73
C ASP A 119 -1.52 5.92 11.50
N PHE A 120 -1.27 7.20 11.17
CA PHE A 120 -0.53 7.60 9.99
C PHE A 120 0.62 8.57 10.29
N ALA A 121 1.70 8.44 9.52
CA ALA A 121 2.73 9.44 9.37
C ALA A 121 2.64 10.02 7.95
N ILE A 122 2.47 11.34 7.86
CA ILE A 122 2.19 12.06 6.62
C ILE A 122 3.44 12.81 6.18
N TYR A 123 3.75 12.76 4.89
CA TYR A 123 4.86 13.49 4.29
C TYR A 123 4.40 14.20 3.02
N THR A 124 4.88 15.44 2.83
CA THR A 124 4.69 16.21 1.58
C THR A 124 5.69 15.81 0.50
N GLU A 125 6.85 15.30 0.90
CA GLU A 125 7.93 14.83 0.03
C GLU A 125 8.39 13.43 0.43
N ARG A 126 9.16 12.75 -0.43
CA ARG A 126 9.66 11.39 -0.12
C ARG A 126 10.44 11.40 1.21
N PRO A 127 10.13 10.47 2.16
CA PRO A 127 10.83 10.40 3.44
C PRO A 127 12.33 10.19 3.23
N GLY A 128 13.15 11.16 3.64
CA GLY A 128 14.61 11.15 3.43
C GLY A 128 15.16 12.31 2.60
N VAL A 129 14.30 13.17 2.02
CA VAL A 129 14.71 14.40 1.33
C VAL A 129 14.79 15.60 2.28
N GLN A 130 13.89 15.70 3.28
CA GLN A 130 14.05 16.55 4.46
C GLN A 130 13.07 16.12 5.57
N HIS A 131 13.36 16.46 6.83
CA HIS A 131 12.51 16.14 7.99
C HIS A 131 11.22 16.99 7.97
N ALA A 132 10.08 16.39 8.36
CA ALA A 132 8.90 17.14 8.76
C ALA A 132 9.24 18.09 9.93
N PRO A 133 8.63 19.28 10.02
CA PRO A 133 8.85 20.21 11.12
C PRO A 133 8.47 19.62 12.49
#